data_AF-A0A9Q9X681-F1
#
_entry.id   AF-A0A9Q9X681-F1
#
_cell.length_a   1.000
_cell.length_b   1.000
_cell.length_c   1.000
_cell.angle_alpha   90.00
_cell.angle_beta   90.00
_cell.angle_gamma   90.00
#
_symmetry.space_group_name_H-M   'P 1'
#
loop_
_entity.id
_entity.type
_entity.pdbx_description
1 polymer ?
#
loop_
_entity_poly.entity_id
_entity_poly.type
_entity_poly.pdbx_seq_one_letter_code
_entity_poly.pdbx_strand_id
1 'polypeptide(L)'
;MDTDVEASSEIDEILQQISELDKWREIFNSGGYAHSHTCCLLSSAAQHVYSAVFTFQVAVFHFTHDMQSANPMRVCVCLRGCNPLNKLSIRLEERGISRVHVKAIMTDYQDLLQTIKSLQHSRLSYIELLQEEVKRNQDKPSEKIKSDEDSDDSSRPATSAHHIGAQNEQFTVPYSIPQTLTVSPSLGGQPLSPELAVSIRNILFGNTFHIFNYEWKKSFFKFREPFSDMSYALETERVGGACAIQMVVQAYIIKYLLFNRPMNSECTMQSMMTVGEKEQRKALAAALTDILWTAGEEQTATVCLVTSERCFTPHMDYKLDNFTERLQLFTFKKKDDVKSFICEHIQCFKDEGSHGTILFLYSLIFSRTIDRMRADFDCTTTHLLHVSLGNFVCRQALLNLLLTGRATPHVFNGASLNDEQDEALAQPLHGVLTRSHVGYLLWNREQVHHAQLPLVLHPSLLGSMLKTPKLPIWVCNINGTYSVLFSPNRSLLSDWKMEHLFHLYFYNGQPTQLNTTMLTIDTHSHHWEAENNDIQGDPEKKFPSVEMTIRTKWEGSVIDWNGTVPFF
;
A
#
# COMPACT_ATOMS: atom_id res chain seq x y z
N MET A 1 7.25 49.60 0.26
CA MET A 1 7.72 49.78 -1.13
C MET A 1 8.99 48.99 -1.40
N ASP A 2 9.96 48.91 -0.48
CA ASP A 2 11.16 48.08 -0.70
C ASP A 2 10.96 46.56 -0.48
N THR A 3 9.98 46.14 0.32
CA THR A 3 9.69 44.71 0.57
C THR A 3 8.98 43.98 -0.57
N ASP A 4 8.26 44.69 -1.44
CA ASP A 4 7.55 44.10 -2.58
C ASP A 4 8.49 43.82 -3.78
N VAL A 5 9.66 44.48 -3.81
CA VAL A 5 10.66 44.34 -4.88
C VAL A 5 11.55 43.11 -4.63
N GLU A 6 11.91 42.83 -3.37
CA GLU A 6 12.68 41.63 -2.98
C GLU A 6 11.89 40.33 -3.20
N ALA A 7 10.58 40.31 -2.88
CA ALA A 7 9.74 39.13 -3.11
C ALA A 7 9.54 38.83 -4.60
N SER A 8 9.54 39.86 -5.45
CA SER A 8 9.44 39.68 -6.90
C SER A 8 10.73 39.13 -7.52
N SER A 9 11.92 39.47 -6.99
CA SER A 9 13.17 38.92 -7.51
C SER A 9 13.38 37.46 -7.10
N GLU A 10 12.97 37.07 -5.89
CA GLU A 10 13.06 35.67 -5.45
C GLU A 10 12.14 34.74 -6.27
N ILE A 11 10.94 35.21 -6.66
CA ILE A 11 10.02 34.44 -7.53
C ILE A 11 10.59 34.27 -8.95
N ASP A 12 11.17 35.33 -9.52
CA ASP A 12 11.80 35.25 -10.85
C ASP A 12 13.01 34.31 -10.85
N GLU A 13 13.78 34.25 -9.76
CA GLU A 13 14.91 33.35 -9.59
C GLU A 13 14.47 31.87 -9.49
N ILE A 14 13.36 31.59 -8.80
CA ILE A 14 12.75 30.25 -8.73
C ILE A 14 12.21 29.81 -10.10
N LEU A 15 11.55 30.71 -10.84
CA LEU A 15 11.03 30.41 -12.18
C LEU A 15 12.17 30.13 -13.18
N GLN A 16 13.29 30.85 -13.07
CA GLN A 16 14.49 30.59 -13.86
C GLN A 16 15.08 29.20 -13.55
N GLN A 17 15.10 28.78 -12.27
CA GLN A 17 15.57 27.46 -11.86
C GLN A 17 14.65 26.32 -12.33
N ILE A 18 13.33 26.55 -12.40
CA ILE A 18 12.37 25.58 -12.96
C ILE A 18 12.58 25.41 -14.48
N SER A 19 12.83 26.50 -15.20
CA SER A 19 13.13 26.47 -16.64
C SER A 19 14.43 25.72 -16.97
N GLU A 20 15.46 25.86 -16.12
CA GLU A 20 16.69 25.08 -16.21
C GLU A 20 16.43 23.57 -15.99
N LEU A 21 15.58 23.20 -15.02
CA LEU A 21 15.23 21.80 -14.75
C LEU A 21 14.48 21.12 -15.92
N ASP A 22 13.61 21.86 -16.61
CA ASP A 22 12.91 21.34 -17.80
C ASP A 22 13.88 21.14 -18.99
N LYS A 23 14.90 21.98 -19.15
CA LYS A 23 15.98 21.76 -20.13
C LYS A 23 16.78 20.50 -19.81
N TRP A 24 17.12 20.27 -18.54
CA TRP A 24 17.81 19.04 -18.12
C TRP A 24 16.95 17.80 -18.40
N ARG A 25 15.64 17.88 -18.17
CA ARG A 25 14.69 16.79 -18.51
C ARG A 25 14.68 16.45 -20.00
N GLU A 26 14.74 17.43 -20.89
CA GLU A 26 14.86 17.18 -22.35
C GLU A 26 16.20 16.54 -22.73
N ILE A 27 17.30 16.96 -22.10
CA ILE A 27 18.63 16.37 -22.32
C ILE A 27 18.68 14.90 -21.83
N PHE A 28 18.08 14.60 -20.69
CA PHE A 28 18.03 13.21 -20.18
C PHE A 28 17.09 12.31 -20.98
N ASN A 29 15.97 12.83 -21.49
CA ASN A 29 15.05 12.06 -22.34
C ASN A 29 15.61 11.80 -23.74
N SER A 30 16.47 12.68 -24.25
CA SER A 30 17.12 12.50 -25.56
C SER A 30 18.37 11.61 -25.52
N GLY A 31 18.97 11.41 -24.34
CA GLY A 31 20.25 10.69 -24.18
C GLY A 31 20.18 9.17 -23.94
N GLY A 32 19.01 8.56 -23.78
CA GLY A 32 18.89 7.10 -23.64
C GLY A 32 19.51 6.48 -22.37
N TYR A 33 19.84 7.26 -21.34
CA TYR A 33 20.44 6.78 -20.10
C TYR A 33 19.39 6.33 -19.06
N ALA A 34 18.71 5.21 -19.33
CA ALA A 34 17.67 4.66 -18.42
C ALA A 34 18.20 3.67 -17.35
N HIS A 35 19.52 3.52 -17.19
CA HIS A 35 20.09 2.37 -16.45
C HIS A 35 20.94 2.72 -15.21
N SER A 36 20.70 3.84 -14.51
CA SER A 36 21.37 4.08 -13.23
C SER A 36 20.44 4.52 -12.10
N HIS A 37 20.76 4.08 -10.87
CA HIS A 37 20.09 4.43 -9.61
C HIS A 37 19.91 5.95 -9.40
N THR A 38 20.77 6.77 -10.01
CA THR A 38 20.73 8.22 -9.96
C THR A 38 19.51 8.80 -10.70
N CYS A 39 19.02 8.12 -11.74
CA CYS A 39 17.85 8.55 -12.52
C CYS A 39 16.54 8.40 -11.72
N CYS A 40 16.45 7.39 -10.86
CA CYS A 40 15.29 7.17 -9.98
C CYS A 40 15.18 8.24 -8.88
N LEU A 41 16.30 8.68 -8.33
CA LEU A 41 16.35 9.75 -7.33
C LEU A 41 15.97 11.12 -7.92
N LEU A 42 16.38 11.39 -9.16
CA LEU A 42 15.99 12.60 -9.90
C LEU A 42 14.50 12.63 -10.26
N SER A 43 13.91 11.48 -10.62
CA SER A 43 12.45 11.36 -10.81
C SER A 43 11.67 11.65 -9.53
N SER A 44 12.15 11.16 -8.38
CA SER A 44 11.53 11.41 -7.08
C SER A 44 11.60 12.89 -6.69
N ALA A 45 12.76 13.53 -6.86
CA ALA A 45 12.93 14.96 -6.61
C ALA A 45 12.04 15.81 -7.54
N ALA A 46 11.95 15.47 -8.83
CA ALA A 46 11.07 16.14 -9.78
C ALA A 46 9.58 15.95 -9.42
N GLN A 47 9.19 14.78 -8.92
CA GLN A 47 7.83 14.53 -8.40
C GLN A 47 7.52 15.33 -7.14
N HIS A 48 8.48 15.51 -6.24
CA HIS A 48 8.31 16.36 -5.06
C HIS A 48 8.14 17.84 -5.43
N VAL A 49 8.91 18.35 -6.39
CA VAL A 49 8.77 19.72 -6.90
C VAL A 49 7.43 19.89 -7.64
N TYR A 50 7.03 18.93 -8.47
CA TYR A 50 5.73 18.96 -9.14
C TYR A 50 4.56 18.90 -8.14
N SER A 51 4.66 18.09 -7.10
CA SER A 51 3.66 18.02 -6.04
C SER A 51 3.54 19.35 -5.29
N ALA A 52 4.67 20.02 -5.01
CA ALA A 52 4.67 21.33 -4.37
C ALA A 52 4.03 22.42 -5.26
N VAL A 53 4.38 22.44 -6.55
CA VAL A 53 3.81 23.39 -7.54
C VAL A 53 2.31 23.13 -7.77
N PHE A 54 1.90 21.86 -7.83
CA PHE A 54 0.50 21.47 -7.98
C PHE A 54 -0.32 21.82 -6.73
N THR A 55 0.23 21.61 -5.53
CA THR A 55 -0.39 22.02 -4.26
C THR A 55 -0.55 23.54 -4.20
N PHE A 56 0.44 24.29 -4.69
CA PHE A 56 0.37 25.75 -4.80
C PHE A 56 -0.70 26.21 -5.80
N GLN A 57 -0.80 25.58 -6.98
CA GLN A 57 -1.85 25.87 -7.97
C GLN A 57 -3.25 25.52 -7.45
N VAL A 58 -3.41 24.41 -6.73
CA VAL A 58 -4.68 23.99 -6.12
C VAL A 58 -5.09 24.93 -4.98
N ALA A 59 -4.13 25.39 -4.16
CA ALA A 59 -4.39 26.40 -3.12
C ALA A 59 -4.88 27.73 -3.73
N VAL A 60 -4.28 28.18 -4.82
CA VAL A 60 -4.71 29.37 -5.58
C VAL A 60 -6.08 29.17 -6.24
N PHE A 61 -6.39 27.95 -6.71
CA PHE A 61 -7.68 27.61 -7.32
C PHE A 61 -8.83 27.53 -6.29
N HIS A 62 -8.59 26.94 -5.11
CA HIS A 62 -9.58 26.94 -4.03
C HIS A 62 -9.84 28.34 -3.47
N PHE A 63 -8.78 29.16 -3.36
CA PHE A 63 -8.91 30.56 -2.94
C PHE A 63 -9.78 31.40 -3.90
N THR A 64 -9.68 31.16 -5.22
CA THR A 64 -10.50 31.86 -6.23
C THR A 64 -11.95 31.37 -6.27
N HIS A 65 -12.20 30.10 -5.95
CA HIS A 65 -13.54 29.52 -5.88
C HIS A 65 -14.32 30.00 -4.63
N ASP A 66 -13.67 30.07 -3.47
CA ASP A 66 -14.31 30.54 -2.23
C ASP A 66 -14.64 32.04 -2.28
N MET A 67 -13.82 32.87 -2.95
CA MET A 67 -14.13 34.29 -3.16
C MET A 67 -15.34 34.53 -4.07
N GLN A 68 -15.65 33.64 -5.03
CA GLN A 68 -16.84 33.77 -5.88
C GLN A 68 -18.15 33.47 -5.16
N SER A 69 -18.09 32.72 -4.05
CA SER A 69 -19.28 32.33 -3.27
C SER A 69 -19.78 33.42 -2.30
N ALA A 70 -18.96 34.45 -2.02
CA ALA A 70 -19.23 35.40 -0.94
C ALA A 70 -19.73 36.80 -1.36
N ASN A 71 -19.78 37.16 -2.66
CA ASN A 71 -20.45 38.39 -3.13
C ASN A 71 -20.56 38.44 -4.68
N PRO A 72 -21.73 38.73 -5.27
CA PRO A 72 -21.87 38.77 -6.73
C PRO A 72 -21.49 40.15 -7.27
N MET A 73 -20.20 40.45 -7.42
CA MET A 73 -19.74 41.48 -8.36
C MET A 73 -18.54 40.97 -9.16
N ARG A 74 -18.68 41.10 -10.48
CA ARG A 74 -17.84 40.54 -11.55
C ARG A 74 -16.33 40.71 -11.29
N VAL A 75 -15.65 39.61 -10.95
CA VAL A 75 -14.22 39.45 -11.21
C VAL A 75 -14.08 38.80 -12.60
N CYS A 76 -13.65 39.58 -13.59
CA CYS A 76 -13.44 39.10 -14.95
C CYS A 76 -12.00 38.60 -15.09
N VAL A 77 -11.78 37.28 -15.06
CA VAL A 77 -10.46 36.68 -15.37
C VAL A 77 -10.47 36.26 -16.84
N CYS A 78 -9.80 37.04 -17.69
CA CYS A 78 -9.59 36.68 -19.10
C CYS A 78 -8.43 35.66 -19.21
N LEU A 79 -8.76 34.38 -19.40
CA LEU A 79 -7.81 33.38 -19.91
C LEU A 79 -7.82 33.45 -21.45
N ARG A 80 -6.81 34.08 -22.05
CA ARG A 80 -6.52 33.91 -23.49
C ARG A 80 -5.36 32.92 -23.66
N GLY A 81 -5.47 32.10 -24.71
CA GLY A 81 -4.79 30.82 -24.84
C GLY A 81 -3.27 30.85 -25.05
N CYS A 82 -2.71 29.66 -24.80
CA CYS A 82 -1.43 29.08 -25.22
C CYS A 82 -0.35 30.04 -25.74
N ASN A 83 0.60 30.41 -24.86
CA ASN A 83 2.04 30.54 -25.16
C ASN A 83 2.84 30.69 -23.85
N PRO A 84 4.05 30.10 -23.71
CA PRO A 84 4.72 29.92 -22.42
C PRO A 84 5.53 31.14 -21.92
N LEU A 85 5.15 32.38 -22.26
CA LEU A 85 5.97 33.56 -21.95
C LEU A 85 5.21 34.84 -21.59
N ASN A 86 4.02 34.78 -20.95
CA ASN A 86 3.36 35.99 -20.47
C ASN A 86 3.08 35.98 -18.96
N LYS A 87 3.58 37.04 -18.30
CA LYS A 87 3.52 37.33 -16.86
C LYS A 87 2.10 37.31 -16.31
N LEU A 88 1.90 36.64 -15.18
CA LEU A 88 0.69 36.74 -14.36
C LEU A 88 0.74 38.07 -13.58
N SER A 89 -0.25 38.95 -13.74
CA SER A 89 -0.38 40.15 -12.93
C SER A 89 -1.71 40.11 -12.16
N ILE A 90 -1.64 40.03 -10.84
CA ILE A 90 -2.79 40.07 -9.94
C ILE A 90 -2.77 41.43 -9.24
N ARG A 91 -3.81 42.25 -9.42
CA ARG A 91 -4.07 43.46 -8.62
C ARG A 91 -5.21 43.16 -7.66
N LEU A 92 -4.96 43.27 -6.36
CA LEU A 92 -5.96 43.25 -5.30
C LEU A 92 -6.17 44.69 -4.81
N GLU A 93 -7.39 45.22 -4.91
CA GLU A 93 -7.77 46.48 -4.25
C GLU A 93 -8.30 46.18 -2.84
N GLU A 94 -7.71 46.81 -1.83
CA GLU A 94 -8.05 46.61 -0.42
C GLU A 94 -9.42 47.21 -0.05
N ARG A 95 -10.35 46.39 0.43
CA ARG A 95 -11.26 46.76 1.53
C ARG A 95 -11.60 45.57 2.43
N GLY A 96 -11.07 45.61 3.67
CA GLY A 96 -11.68 45.02 4.84
C GLY A 96 -11.44 43.52 5.10
N ILE A 97 -10.20 43.12 5.40
CA ILE A 97 -9.90 41.82 6.02
C ILE A 97 -9.29 42.06 7.41
N SER A 98 -9.79 41.35 8.43
CA SER A 98 -9.41 41.56 9.84
C SER A 98 -7.96 41.16 10.13
N ARG A 99 -7.22 42.02 10.83
CA ARG A 99 -5.77 41.93 11.16
C ARG A 99 -5.33 40.63 11.86
N VAL A 100 -6.25 39.86 12.45
CA VAL A 100 -5.93 38.62 13.17
C VAL A 100 -5.65 37.45 12.20
N HIS A 101 -6.39 37.37 11.08
CA HIS A 101 -6.18 36.31 10.08
C HIS A 101 -4.87 36.49 9.31
N VAL A 102 -4.52 37.73 8.96
CA VAL A 102 -3.27 38.05 8.25
C VAL A 102 -2.04 37.69 9.10
N LYS A 103 -2.11 37.85 10.42
CA LYS A 103 -0.98 37.56 11.32
C LYS A 103 -0.71 36.06 11.49
N ALA A 104 -1.76 35.23 11.54
CA ALA A 104 -1.62 33.77 11.56
C ALA A 104 -1.01 33.24 10.24
N ILE A 105 -1.49 33.77 9.11
CA ILE A 105 -1.03 33.41 7.75
C ILE A 105 0.44 33.79 7.51
N MET A 106 0.88 34.95 8.01
CA MET A 106 2.30 35.35 7.90
C MET A 106 3.23 34.47 8.75
N THR A 107 2.73 33.85 9.83
CA THR A 107 3.52 32.98 10.70
C THR A 107 3.77 31.63 10.02
N ASP A 108 2.74 31.04 9.41
CA ASP A 108 2.85 29.78 8.62
C ASP A 108 3.75 29.94 7.39
N TYR A 109 3.70 31.10 6.73
CA TYR A 109 4.58 31.40 5.59
C TYR A 109 6.06 31.55 5.99
N GLN A 110 6.34 32.14 7.16
CA GLN A 110 7.70 32.26 7.67
C GLN A 110 8.27 30.90 8.09
N ASP A 111 7.48 30.03 8.71
CA ASP A 111 7.91 28.66 9.06
C ASP A 111 8.18 27.80 7.81
N LEU A 112 7.37 27.94 6.76
CA LEU A 112 7.59 27.29 5.47
C LEU A 112 8.89 27.77 4.80
N LEU A 113 9.12 29.09 4.79
CA LEU A 113 10.36 29.70 4.26
C LEU A 113 11.60 29.27 5.04
N GLN A 114 11.50 29.15 6.37
CA GLN A 114 12.61 28.74 7.23
C GLN A 114 12.95 27.26 7.02
N THR A 115 11.92 26.42 6.80
CA THR A 115 12.08 25.02 6.39
C THR A 115 12.78 24.91 5.04
N ILE A 116 12.39 25.74 4.05
CA ILE A 116 13.01 25.77 2.72
C ILE A 116 14.46 26.28 2.76
N LYS A 117 14.75 27.32 3.56
CA LYS A 117 16.11 27.84 3.78
C LYS A 117 17.01 26.82 4.48
N SER A 118 16.48 26.03 5.41
CA SER A 118 17.23 24.93 6.05
C SER A 118 17.63 23.82 5.06
N LEU A 119 16.81 23.58 4.03
CA LEU A 119 17.06 22.60 2.98
C LEU A 119 18.06 23.09 1.92
N GLN A 120 18.18 24.41 1.69
CA GLN A 120 19.13 24.99 0.72
C GLN A 120 20.60 24.76 1.07
N HIS A 121 20.99 24.82 2.35
CA HIS A 121 22.38 24.59 2.78
C HIS A 121 22.86 23.14 2.52
N SER A 122 21.95 22.18 2.43
CA SER A 122 22.28 20.77 2.14
C SER A 122 22.44 20.46 0.64
N ARG A 123 22.01 21.36 -0.26
CA ARG A 123 22.05 21.14 -1.73
C ARG A 123 23.36 21.57 -2.38
N LEU A 124 24.05 22.59 -1.86
CA LEU A 124 25.27 23.10 -2.50
C LEU A 124 26.37 22.03 -2.57
N SER A 125 26.54 21.18 -1.56
CA SER A 125 27.57 20.13 -1.58
C SER A 125 27.26 19.00 -2.57
N TYR A 126 25.99 18.75 -2.89
CA TYR A 126 25.59 17.65 -3.77
C TYR A 126 25.75 18.00 -5.25
N ILE A 127 25.53 19.27 -5.62
CA ILE A 127 25.72 19.77 -6.98
C ILE A 127 27.21 19.80 -7.35
N GLU A 128 28.08 20.18 -6.42
CA GLU A 128 29.54 20.16 -6.61
C GLU A 128 30.06 18.72 -6.80
N LEU A 129 29.56 17.75 -6.02
CA LEU A 129 29.89 16.33 -6.17
C LEU A 129 29.46 15.76 -7.54
N LEU A 130 28.30 16.18 -8.05
CA LEU A 130 27.82 15.78 -9.37
C LEU A 130 28.65 16.39 -10.51
N GLN A 131 29.11 17.64 -10.36
CA GLN A 131 29.98 18.29 -11.33
C GLN A 131 31.37 17.63 -11.39
N GLU A 132 31.91 17.18 -10.25
CA GLU A 132 33.15 16.41 -10.20
C GLU A 132 33.01 15.02 -10.86
N GLU A 133 31.90 14.32 -10.64
CA GLU A 133 31.64 13.00 -11.23
C GLU A 133 31.46 13.07 -12.77
N VAL A 134 30.82 14.13 -13.27
CA VAL A 134 30.67 14.37 -14.72
C VAL A 134 32.02 14.67 -15.36
N LYS A 135 32.89 15.44 -14.70
CA LYS A 135 34.26 15.69 -15.16
C LYS A 135 35.10 14.41 -15.21
N ARG A 136 35.01 13.55 -14.19
CA ARG A 136 35.74 12.26 -14.15
C ARG A 136 35.36 11.30 -15.27
N ASN A 137 34.14 11.38 -15.78
CA ASN A 137 33.63 10.47 -16.82
C ASN A 137 33.84 10.98 -18.25
N GLN A 138 34.23 12.24 -18.45
CA GLN A 138 34.59 12.77 -19.77
C GLN A 138 36.01 12.35 -20.22
N ASP A 139 36.88 11.96 -19.29
CA ASP A 139 38.29 11.62 -19.57
C ASP A 139 38.56 10.12 -19.81
N LYS A 140 37.54 9.26 -19.91
CA LYS A 140 37.73 7.82 -20.19
C LYS A 140 37.64 7.51 -21.70
N PRO A 141 38.68 6.93 -22.33
CA PRO A 141 38.60 6.48 -23.72
C PRO A 141 37.67 5.25 -23.84
N SER A 142 36.88 5.20 -24.92
CA SER A 142 35.93 4.13 -25.21
C SER A 142 36.63 2.83 -25.64
N GLU A 143 36.50 1.78 -24.84
CA GLU A 143 36.91 0.43 -25.23
C GLU A 143 35.89 -0.19 -26.20
N LYS A 144 36.30 -0.33 -27.46
CA LYS A 144 35.63 -1.15 -28.47
C LYS A 144 35.86 -2.63 -28.14
N ILE A 145 34.79 -3.37 -27.90
CA ILE A 145 34.79 -4.83 -27.82
C ILE A 145 35.08 -5.37 -29.24
N LYS A 146 36.21 -6.09 -29.36
CA LYS A 146 36.60 -6.86 -30.55
C LYS A 146 35.84 -8.18 -30.56
N SER A 147 35.31 -8.55 -31.73
CA SER A 147 34.87 -9.91 -32.06
C SER A 147 36.04 -10.67 -32.70
N ASP A 148 36.29 -11.88 -32.23
CA ASP A 148 37.34 -12.78 -32.73
C ASP A 148 37.06 -13.23 -34.18
N GLU A 149 38.12 -13.26 -34.97
CA GLU A 149 38.19 -13.84 -36.31
C GLU A 149 38.50 -15.34 -36.22
N ASP A 150 37.93 -16.15 -37.10
CA ASP A 150 38.61 -17.34 -37.61
C ASP A 150 38.21 -17.69 -39.07
N SER A 151 39.27 -17.76 -39.89
CA SER A 151 39.56 -18.49 -41.14
C SER A 151 38.67 -18.43 -42.41
N ASP A 152 39.23 -17.74 -43.41
CA ASP A 152 39.59 -18.17 -44.78
C ASP A 152 38.59 -18.69 -45.84
N ASP A 153 38.51 -17.87 -46.90
CA ASP A 153 38.77 -18.16 -48.32
C ASP A 153 37.61 -18.30 -49.34
N SER A 154 37.79 -17.49 -50.39
CA SER A 154 37.40 -17.64 -51.81
C SER A 154 36.03 -17.12 -52.34
N SER A 155 36.18 -16.02 -53.11
CA SER A 155 35.53 -15.69 -54.39
C SER A 155 34.14 -15.00 -54.49
N ARG A 156 34.15 -13.87 -55.20
CA ARG A 156 33.07 -12.98 -55.71
C ARG A 156 32.17 -13.65 -56.79
N PRO A 157 31.14 -12.97 -57.38
CA PRO A 157 30.10 -12.11 -56.80
C PRO A 157 28.65 -12.37 -57.36
N ALA A 158 27.67 -11.70 -56.74
CA ALA A 158 26.39 -11.21 -57.29
C ALA A 158 25.31 -12.22 -57.77
N THR A 159 24.13 -12.20 -57.12
CA THR A 159 22.86 -11.73 -57.72
C THR A 159 21.66 -11.86 -56.76
N SER A 160 20.67 -11.00 -57.02
CA SER A 160 19.24 -11.08 -56.66
C SER A 160 18.78 -10.78 -55.22
N ALA A 161 18.27 -9.55 -55.09
CA ALA A 161 17.10 -9.10 -54.34
C ALA A 161 16.34 -10.14 -53.49
N HIS A 162 16.23 -9.90 -52.19
CA HIS A 162 15.07 -10.31 -51.39
C HIS A 162 14.79 -9.34 -50.23
N HIS A 163 13.55 -8.83 -50.24
CA HIS A 163 12.71 -8.35 -49.14
C HIS A 163 13.36 -7.99 -47.80
N ILE A 164 13.31 -6.69 -47.47
CA ILE A 164 13.37 -6.20 -46.10
C ILE A 164 12.07 -6.60 -45.40
N GLY A 165 12.11 -7.70 -44.65
CA GLY A 165 11.14 -7.98 -43.60
C GLY A 165 11.42 -7.07 -42.41
N ALA A 166 10.52 -6.13 -42.15
CA ALA A 166 10.54 -5.36 -40.91
C ALA A 166 10.29 -6.31 -39.74
N GLN A 167 11.34 -6.67 -39.00
CA GLN A 167 11.20 -7.26 -37.68
C GLN A 167 10.62 -6.18 -36.76
N ASN A 168 9.35 -6.39 -36.41
CA ASN A 168 8.63 -5.58 -35.45
C ASN A 168 9.18 -5.92 -34.06
N GLU A 169 10.22 -5.22 -33.62
CA GLU A 169 10.63 -5.24 -32.21
C GLU A 169 9.49 -4.62 -31.39
N GLN A 170 8.62 -5.50 -30.87
CA GLN A 170 7.59 -5.14 -29.91
C GLN A 170 8.26 -4.63 -28.63
N PHE A 171 8.34 -3.31 -28.50
CA PHE A 171 8.59 -2.64 -27.24
C PHE A 171 7.60 -3.17 -26.19
N THR A 172 8.08 -4.04 -25.32
CA THR A 172 7.29 -4.58 -24.22
C THR A 172 7.11 -3.43 -23.22
N VAL A 173 5.88 -2.92 -23.11
CA VAL A 173 5.54 -1.91 -22.11
C VAL A 173 5.94 -2.47 -20.74
N PRO A 174 6.72 -1.74 -19.92
CA PRO A 174 7.13 -2.25 -18.62
C PRO A 174 5.89 -2.66 -17.81
N TYR A 175 5.90 -3.91 -17.34
CA TYR A 175 4.87 -4.50 -16.48
C TYR A 175 3.51 -4.71 -17.15
N SER A 176 3.48 -5.05 -18.43
CA SER A 176 2.33 -5.73 -19.02
C SER A 176 2.16 -7.12 -18.39
N ILE A 177 0.92 -7.50 -18.09
CA ILE A 177 0.63 -8.87 -17.65
C ILE A 177 1.09 -9.84 -18.75
N PRO A 178 1.92 -10.85 -18.43
CA PRO A 178 2.29 -11.90 -19.36
C PRO A 178 1.05 -12.55 -19.99
N GLN A 179 1.09 -12.79 -21.30
CA GLN A 179 -0.04 -13.40 -22.02
C GLN A 179 -0.38 -14.81 -21.50
N THR A 180 0.58 -15.49 -20.88
CA THR A 180 0.36 -16.78 -20.19
C THR A 180 -0.52 -16.67 -18.95
N LEU A 181 -0.66 -15.47 -18.39
CA LEU A 181 -1.44 -15.17 -17.20
C LEU A 181 -2.78 -14.48 -17.53
N THR A 182 -3.07 -14.26 -18.81
CA THR A 182 -4.38 -13.78 -19.27
C THR A 182 -5.29 -14.96 -19.59
N VAL A 183 -6.59 -14.79 -19.32
CA VAL A 183 -7.60 -15.79 -19.66
C VAL A 183 -8.21 -15.53 -21.04
N SER A 184 -8.63 -16.61 -21.69
CA SER A 184 -9.37 -16.52 -22.94
C SER A 184 -10.73 -15.84 -22.69
N PRO A 185 -11.18 -14.92 -23.56
CA PRO A 185 -12.53 -14.38 -23.51
C PRO A 185 -13.62 -15.46 -23.54
N SER A 186 -13.32 -16.64 -24.10
CA SER A 186 -14.23 -17.80 -24.15
C SER A 186 -14.40 -18.54 -22.82
N LEU A 187 -13.62 -18.22 -21.78
CA LEU A 187 -13.75 -18.82 -20.45
C LEU A 187 -15.10 -18.46 -19.78
N GLY A 188 -15.80 -17.46 -20.29
CA GLY A 188 -17.04 -16.93 -19.74
C GLY A 188 -16.77 -15.76 -18.80
N GLY A 189 -17.69 -15.51 -17.86
CA GLY A 189 -17.62 -14.35 -16.98
C GLY A 189 -18.14 -13.05 -17.62
N GLN A 190 -18.47 -12.08 -16.78
CA GLN A 190 -18.99 -10.79 -17.20
C GLN A 190 -17.83 -9.81 -17.40
N PRO A 191 -17.70 -9.16 -18.56
CA PRO A 191 -16.71 -8.10 -18.74
C PRO A 191 -17.00 -6.93 -17.80
N LEU A 192 -15.96 -6.30 -17.26
CA LEU A 192 -16.13 -5.11 -16.42
C LEU A 192 -16.73 -3.96 -17.24
N SER A 193 -17.82 -3.37 -16.74
CA SER A 193 -18.42 -2.19 -17.37
C SER A 193 -17.67 -0.90 -16.97
N PRO A 194 -17.75 0.17 -17.78
CA PRO A 194 -17.16 1.47 -17.43
C PRO A 194 -17.65 2.02 -16.08
N GLU A 195 -18.93 1.84 -15.75
CA GLU A 195 -19.54 2.33 -14.51
C GLU A 195 -18.98 1.59 -13.28
N LEU A 196 -18.76 0.28 -13.41
CA LEU A 196 -18.12 -0.51 -12.37
C LEU A 196 -16.64 -0.15 -12.23
N ALA A 197 -15.93 0.14 -13.33
CA ALA A 197 -14.55 0.60 -13.30
C ALA A 197 -14.39 1.94 -12.57
N VAL A 198 -15.30 2.89 -12.83
CA VAL A 198 -15.36 4.17 -12.09
C VAL A 198 -15.68 3.92 -10.61
N SER A 199 -16.65 3.05 -10.32
CA SER A 199 -17.07 2.75 -8.95
C SER A 199 -15.96 2.10 -8.12
N ILE A 200 -15.24 1.11 -8.67
CA ILE A 200 -14.14 0.46 -7.95
C ILE A 200 -12.97 1.41 -7.71
N ARG A 201 -12.66 2.29 -8.66
CA ARG A 201 -11.63 3.33 -8.49
C ARG A 201 -11.98 4.31 -7.37
N ASN A 202 -13.24 4.75 -7.32
CA ASN A 202 -13.71 5.61 -6.23
C ASN A 202 -13.67 4.90 -4.88
N ILE A 203 -14.07 3.62 -4.80
CA ILE A 203 -13.94 2.83 -3.57
C ILE A 203 -12.47 2.67 -3.14
N LEU A 204 -11.54 2.54 -4.06
CA LEU A 204 -10.14 2.34 -3.72
C LEU A 204 -9.44 3.63 -3.34
N PHE A 205 -9.53 4.65 -4.19
CA PHE A 205 -8.69 5.84 -4.14
C PHE A 205 -9.46 7.12 -3.81
N GLY A 206 -10.79 7.07 -3.76
CA GLY A 206 -11.65 8.24 -3.66
C GLY A 206 -11.76 9.05 -4.95
N ASN A 207 -11.14 8.59 -6.05
CA ASN A 207 -11.20 9.23 -7.37
C ASN A 207 -10.86 8.24 -8.50
N THR A 208 -11.03 8.68 -9.75
CA THR A 208 -10.80 7.89 -10.97
C THR A 208 -9.43 8.10 -11.62
N PHE A 209 -8.62 9.05 -11.13
CA PHE A 209 -7.33 9.42 -11.71
C PHE A 209 -6.15 8.69 -11.07
N HIS A 210 -6.29 8.23 -9.83
CA HIS A 210 -5.30 7.40 -9.18
C HIS A 210 -5.28 5.98 -9.78
N ILE A 211 -4.07 5.46 -9.91
CA ILE A 211 -3.77 4.12 -10.39
C ILE A 211 -2.71 3.51 -9.48
N PHE A 212 -2.68 2.19 -9.36
CA PHE A 212 -1.64 1.50 -8.60
C PHE A 212 -0.24 1.86 -9.11
N ASN A 213 0.66 2.15 -8.18
CA ASN A 213 2.06 2.43 -8.46
C ASN A 213 2.84 1.13 -8.73
N TYR A 214 4.14 1.27 -8.97
CA TYR A 214 5.03 0.15 -9.31
C TYR A 214 5.04 -0.95 -8.23
N GLU A 215 5.20 -0.59 -6.96
CA GLU A 215 5.25 -1.54 -5.83
C GLU A 215 3.99 -2.42 -5.76
N TRP A 216 2.81 -1.81 -5.95
CA TRP A 216 1.56 -2.56 -5.98
C TRP A 216 1.45 -3.47 -7.19
N LYS A 217 1.87 -3.02 -8.37
CA LYS A 217 1.91 -3.85 -9.59
C LYS A 217 2.89 -5.02 -9.41
N LYS A 218 4.04 -4.83 -8.78
CA LYS A 218 4.97 -5.93 -8.53
C LYS A 218 4.43 -6.98 -7.55
N SER A 219 3.41 -6.65 -6.76
CA SER A 219 2.93 -7.54 -5.69
C SER A 219 2.07 -8.73 -6.19
N PHE A 220 2.40 -9.92 -5.67
CA PHE A 220 1.68 -11.18 -5.86
C PHE A 220 1.92 -12.11 -4.66
N PHE A 221 1.27 -13.27 -4.61
CA PHE A 221 1.41 -14.21 -3.49
C PHE A 221 2.55 -15.21 -3.72
N LYS A 222 3.78 -14.76 -3.49
CA LYS A 222 4.99 -15.58 -3.61
C LYS A 222 5.21 -16.41 -2.36
N PHE A 223 5.15 -17.73 -2.46
CA PHE A 223 5.64 -18.61 -1.39
C PHE A 223 7.17 -18.66 -1.37
N ARG A 224 7.70 -18.94 -0.19
CA ARG A 224 9.08 -19.42 -0.05
C ARG A 224 9.23 -20.84 -0.62
N GLU A 225 10.49 -21.24 -0.74
CA GLU A 225 10.86 -22.53 -1.32
C GLU A 225 10.10 -23.70 -0.68
N PRO A 226 9.46 -24.57 -1.48
CA PRO A 226 8.79 -25.76 -0.98
C PRO A 226 9.75 -26.66 -0.19
N PHE A 227 9.22 -27.39 0.80
CA PHE A 227 10.01 -28.31 1.64
C PHE A 227 11.17 -27.64 2.41
N SER A 228 11.10 -26.33 2.66
CA SER A 228 11.99 -25.58 3.55
C SER A 228 11.32 -25.23 4.88
N ASP A 229 12.12 -24.82 5.87
CA ASP A 229 11.65 -24.41 7.22
C ASP A 229 10.57 -23.30 7.18
N MET A 230 10.53 -22.54 6.09
CA MET A 230 9.57 -21.46 5.87
C MET A 230 8.60 -21.73 4.71
N SER A 231 8.44 -22.99 4.30
CA SER A 231 7.60 -23.40 3.17
C SER A 231 6.11 -23.06 3.31
N TYR A 232 5.62 -22.79 4.52
CA TYR A 232 4.25 -22.30 4.74
C TYR A 232 4.08 -20.79 4.51
N ALA A 233 5.17 -20.05 4.29
CA ALA A 233 5.19 -18.61 4.39
C ALA A 233 5.26 -17.90 3.03
N LEU A 234 4.50 -16.81 2.92
CA LEU A 234 4.58 -15.85 1.83
C LEU A 234 5.71 -14.85 2.05
N GLU A 235 6.55 -14.68 1.04
CA GLU A 235 7.58 -13.64 1.01
C GLU A 235 6.98 -12.30 0.60
N THR A 236 7.31 -11.24 1.34
CA THR A 236 6.84 -9.87 1.06
C THR A 236 8.00 -8.90 1.01
N GLU A 237 7.90 -7.90 0.13
CA GLU A 237 8.85 -6.78 0.14
C GLU A 237 8.57 -5.87 1.34
N ARG A 238 9.65 -5.36 1.94
CA ARG A 238 9.60 -4.66 3.24
C ARG A 238 8.71 -3.42 3.24
N VAL A 239 8.52 -2.78 2.09
CA VAL A 239 7.92 -1.44 1.99
C VAL A 239 6.83 -1.45 0.92
N GLY A 240 5.58 -1.66 1.33
CA GLY A 240 4.45 -1.50 0.43
C GLY A 240 3.11 -1.77 1.10
N GLY A 241 2.08 -0.98 0.77
CA GLY A 241 0.73 -1.21 1.33
C GLY A 241 0.11 -2.55 0.96
N ALA A 242 0.59 -3.20 -0.11
CA ALA A 242 0.21 -4.55 -0.50
C ALA A 242 0.60 -5.61 0.55
N CYS A 243 1.66 -5.37 1.34
CA CYS A 243 2.12 -6.28 2.40
C CYS A 243 1.02 -6.53 3.44
N ALA A 244 0.19 -5.53 3.74
CA ALA A 244 -0.96 -5.68 4.63
C ALA A 244 -1.92 -6.79 4.14
N ILE A 245 -2.23 -6.81 2.84
CA ILE A 245 -3.09 -7.81 2.23
C ILE A 245 -2.42 -9.18 2.26
N GLN A 246 -1.13 -9.24 1.90
CA GLN A 246 -0.35 -10.48 1.90
C GLN A 246 -0.26 -11.10 3.31
N MET A 247 -0.12 -10.30 4.36
CA MET A 247 -0.07 -10.79 5.74
C MET A 247 -1.42 -11.28 6.25
N VAL A 248 -2.54 -10.69 5.81
CA VAL A 248 -3.87 -11.28 6.10
C VAL A 248 -4.02 -12.61 5.38
N VAL A 249 -3.63 -12.70 4.11
CA VAL A 249 -3.66 -13.96 3.36
C VAL A 249 -2.73 -15.00 4.00
N GLN A 250 -1.55 -14.61 4.48
CA GLN A 250 -0.63 -15.47 5.23
C GLN A 250 -1.29 -16.07 6.48
N ALA A 251 -2.04 -15.26 7.24
CA ALA A 251 -2.77 -15.74 8.40
C ALA A 251 -3.85 -16.78 8.02
N TYR A 252 -4.53 -16.61 6.89
CA TYR A 252 -5.49 -17.60 6.37
C TYR A 252 -4.83 -18.84 5.78
N ILE A 253 -3.61 -18.75 5.24
CA ILE A 253 -2.79 -19.92 4.85
C ILE A 253 -2.45 -20.73 6.10
N ILE A 254 -1.97 -20.07 7.17
CA ILE A 254 -1.68 -20.72 8.46
C ILE A 254 -2.94 -21.38 9.02
N LYS A 255 -4.10 -20.69 8.95
CA LYS A 255 -5.40 -21.26 9.31
C LYS A 255 -5.68 -22.57 8.57
N TYR A 256 -5.52 -22.58 7.25
CA TYR A 256 -5.76 -23.78 6.46
C TYR A 256 -4.81 -24.92 6.86
N LEU A 257 -3.51 -24.64 6.99
CA LEU A 257 -2.50 -25.65 7.29
C LEU A 257 -2.65 -26.24 8.70
N LEU A 258 -2.97 -25.41 9.69
CA LEU A 258 -3.11 -25.85 11.09
C LEU A 258 -4.49 -26.45 11.39
N PHE A 259 -5.55 -25.88 10.84
CA PHE A 259 -6.91 -26.07 11.40
C PHE A 259 -7.95 -26.62 10.42
N ASN A 260 -7.61 -26.89 9.15
CA ASN A 260 -8.51 -27.54 8.19
C ASN A 260 -8.58 -29.08 8.36
N ARG A 261 -8.04 -29.61 9.46
CA ARG A 261 -8.03 -31.05 9.81
C ARG A 261 -9.05 -31.34 10.91
N PRO A 262 -9.45 -32.61 11.12
CA PRO A 262 -10.32 -32.99 12.22
C PRO A 262 -9.74 -32.53 13.57
N MET A 263 -10.61 -32.14 14.50
CA MET A 263 -10.23 -31.52 15.78
C MET A 263 -9.31 -32.37 16.67
N ASN A 264 -9.25 -33.69 16.42
CA ASN A 264 -8.43 -34.65 17.17
C ASN A 264 -7.03 -34.87 16.57
N SER A 265 -6.71 -34.23 15.44
CA SER A 265 -5.36 -34.28 14.87
C SER A 265 -4.52 -33.17 15.47
N GLU A 266 -3.58 -33.51 16.35
CA GLU A 266 -2.58 -32.54 16.79
C GLU A 266 -1.75 -32.08 15.58
N CYS A 267 -1.70 -30.77 15.37
CA CYS A 267 -0.90 -30.16 14.32
C CYS A 267 0.28 -29.46 14.97
N THR A 268 1.50 -29.92 14.70
CA THR A 268 2.72 -29.31 15.22
C THR A 268 3.30 -28.35 14.19
N MET A 269 4.14 -27.41 14.64
CA MET A 269 4.91 -26.55 13.74
C MET A 269 5.71 -27.31 12.68
N GLN A 270 6.23 -28.49 13.03
CA GLN A 270 6.99 -29.36 12.11
C GLN A 270 6.20 -29.71 10.85
N SER A 271 4.88 -29.86 10.98
CA SER A 271 4.01 -30.15 9.84
C SER A 271 3.88 -28.97 8.87
N MET A 272 4.19 -27.75 9.30
CA MET A 272 4.22 -26.54 8.45
C MET A 272 5.60 -26.27 7.84
N MET A 273 6.67 -26.90 8.35
CA MET A 273 8.04 -26.72 7.87
C MET A 273 8.40 -27.64 6.69
N THR A 274 7.44 -28.40 6.17
CA THR A 274 7.65 -29.37 5.07
C THR A 274 6.52 -29.32 4.03
N VAL A 275 5.92 -28.14 3.83
CA VAL A 275 4.82 -27.96 2.89
C VAL A 275 5.35 -28.02 1.46
N GLY A 276 4.89 -29.02 0.70
CA GLY A 276 5.22 -29.15 -0.72
C GLY A 276 4.40 -28.20 -1.60
N GLU A 277 4.85 -27.99 -2.85
CA GLU A 277 4.23 -27.04 -3.78
C GLU A 277 2.72 -27.27 -3.99
N LYS A 278 2.30 -28.54 -4.11
CA LYS A 278 0.88 -28.88 -4.25
C LYS A 278 0.04 -28.41 -3.07
N GLU A 279 0.57 -28.49 -1.86
CA GLU A 279 -0.14 -28.07 -0.65
C GLU A 279 -0.09 -26.55 -0.46
N GLN A 280 1.01 -25.88 -0.83
CA GLN A 280 1.06 -24.41 -0.93
C GLN A 280 -0.04 -23.87 -1.86
N ARG A 281 -0.19 -24.45 -3.06
CA ARG A 281 -1.22 -24.06 -4.04
C ARG A 281 -2.63 -24.19 -3.44
N LYS A 282 -2.93 -25.32 -2.78
CA LYS A 282 -4.23 -25.53 -2.13
C LYS A 282 -4.45 -24.57 -0.96
N ALA A 283 -3.42 -24.34 -0.14
CA ALA A 283 -3.51 -23.45 1.01
C ALA A 283 -3.80 -22.02 0.58
N LEU A 284 -3.13 -21.52 -0.46
CA LEU A 284 -3.43 -20.21 -1.04
C LEU A 284 -4.84 -20.17 -1.63
N ALA A 285 -5.23 -21.15 -2.44
CA ALA A 285 -6.58 -21.19 -3.01
C ALA A 285 -7.66 -21.19 -1.92
N ALA A 286 -7.47 -21.97 -0.85
CA ALA A 286 -8.38 -22.01 0.29
C ALA A 286 -8.39 -20.69 1.07
N ALA A 287 -7.24 -20.06 1.29
CA ALA A 287 -7.13 -18.77 1.97
C ALA A 287 -7.87 -17.67 1.21
N LEU A 288 -7.61 -17.52 -0.09
CA LEU A 288 -8.30 -16.54 -0.95
C LEU A 288 -9.81 -16.82 -0.97
N THR A 289 -10.21 -18.08 -1.13
CA THR A 289 -11.63 -18.49 -1.12
C THR A 289 -12.32 -18.12 0.18
N ASP A 290 -11.71 -18.43 1.33
CA ASP A 290 -12.28 -18.16 2.64
C ASP A 290 -12.56 -16.67 2.85
N ILE A 291 -11.61 -15.82 2.45
CA ILE A 291 -11.73 -14.37 2.58
C ILE A 291 -12.84 -13.84 1.64
N LEU A 292 -12.83 -14.22 0.36
CA LEU A 292 -13.84 -13.78 -0.61
C LEU A 292 -15.25 -14.25 -0.23
N TRP A 293 -15.38 -15.50 0.23
CA TRP A 293 -16.66 -16.07 0.66
C TRP A 293 -17.21 -15.37 1.89
N THR A 294 -16.33 -14.98 2.83
CA THR A 294 -16.72 -14.21 4.01
C THR A 294 -17.20 -12.81 3.62
N ALA A 295 -16.51 -12.13 2.68
CA ALA A 295 -16.91 -10.82 2.18
C ALA A 295 -18.28 -10.83 1.47
N GLY A 296 -18.61 -11.92 0.78
CA GLY A 296 -19.93 -12.13 0.19
C GLY A 296 -20.94 -12.81 1.12
N GLU A 297 -20.77 -12.64 2.44
CA GLU A 297 -21.69 -13.07 3.50
C GLU A 297 -22.07 -14.56 3.44
N GLU A 298 -21.09 -15.39 3.06
CA GLU A 298 -21.24 -16.83 2.90
C GLU A 298 -22.31 -17.27 1.87
N GLN A 299 -22.70 -16.38 0.95
CA GLN A 299 -23.72 -16.64 -0.06
C GLN A 299 -23.14 -16.66 -1.47
N THR A 300 -22.24 -15.73 -1.77
CA THR A 300 -21.64 -15.57 -3.09
C THR A 300 -20.18 -15.15 -2.99
N ALA A 301 -19.41 -15.35 -4.03
CA ALA A 301 -18.11 -14.70 -4.18
C ALA A 301 -17.85 -14.41 -5.66
N THR A 302 -17.11 -13.34 -5.93
CA THR A 302 -16.69 -12.93 -7.27
C THR A 302 -15.17 -13.02 -7.38
N VAL A 303 -14.68 -13.70 -8.40
CA VAL A 303 -13.26 -13.78 -8.75
C VAL A 303 -13.04 -12.98 -10.02
N CYS A 304 -12.07 -12.08 -10.00
CA CYS A 304 -11.64 -11.31 -11.17
C CYS A 304 -10.44 -11.98 -11.82
N LEU A 305 -10.43 -12.06 -13.15
CA LEU A 305 -9.28 -12.44 -13.96
C LEU A 305 -9.08 -11.41 -15.08
N VAL A 306 -7.91 -11.41 -15.73
CA VAL A 306 -7.58 -10.45 -16.79
C VAL A 306 -7.59 -11.09 -18.16
N THR A 307 -8.23 -10.47 -19.15
CA THR A 307 -8.24 -10.88 -20.56
C THR A 307 -7.16 -10.19 -21.39
N SER A 308 -6.88 -10.70 -22.57
CA SER A 308 -5.95 -10.06 -23.53
C SER A 308 -6.47 -8.71 -24.04
N GLU A 309 -7.77 -8.59 -24.27
CA GLU A 309 -8.40 -7.39 -24.82
C GLU A 309 -9.07 -6.54 -23.73
N ARG A 310 -9.26 -5.24 -24.03
CA ARG A 310 -10.01 -4.33 -23.17
C ARG A 310 -11.51 -4.60 -23.32
N CYS A 311 -12.20 -4.63 -22.18
CA CYS A 311 -13.64 -4.75 -22.08
C CYS A 311 -14.37 -3.46 -22.48
N PHE A 312 -13.71 -2.30 -22.38
CA PHE A 312 -14.28 -1.01 -22.75
C PHE A 312 -13.21 0.01 -23.17
N THR A 313 -13.65 1.09 -23.82
CA THR A 313 -12.80 2.26 -24.12
C THR A 313 -13.01 3.33 -23.05
N PRO A 314 -11.95 3.82 -22.39
CA PRO A 314 -12.09 4.80 -21.32
C PRO A 314 -12.50 6.18 -21.84
N HIS A 315 -13.25 6.91 -21.00
CA HIS A 315 -13.66 8.29 -21.23
C HIS A 315 -12.64 9.29 -20.63
N MET A 316 -12.77 10.59 -20.93
CA MET A 316 -11.77 11.62 -20.58
C MET A 316 -11.49 11.79 -19.07
N ASP A 317 -12.44 11.44 -18.22
CA ASP A 317 -12.43 11.55 -16.76
C ASP A 317 -11.93 10.29 -16.04
N TYR A 318 -11.37 9.34 -16.80
CA TYR A 318 -10.87 8.08 -16.29
C TYR A 318 -9.42 7.86 -16.77
N LYS A 319 -8.49 7.69 -15.82
CA LYS A 319 -7.09 7.42 -16.18
C LYS A 319 -6.89 5.95 -16.54
N LEU A 320 -6.55 5.65 -17.78
CA LEU A 320 -6.28 4.28 -18.21
C LEU A 320 -5.06 3.66 -17.50
N ASP A 321 -5.19 2.42 -17.01
CA ASP A 321 -4.09 1.68 -16.36
C ASP A 321 -3.67 0.38 -17.09
N ASN A 322 -4.37 0.01 -18.17
CA ASN A 322 -4.16 -1.21 -18.96
C ASN A 322 -4.32 -2.51 -18.14
N PHE A 323 -5.03 -2.43 -17.02
CA PHE A 323 -5.27 -3.55 -16.12
C PHE A 323 -6.76 -3.66 -15.81
N THR A 324 -7.33 -2.60 -15.22
CA THR A 324 -8.73 -2.50 -14.81
C THR A 324 -9.65 -2.64 -16.00
N GLU A 325 -9.28 -2.08 -17.16
CA GLU A 325 -10.13 -2.13 -18.37
C GLU A 325 -10.17 -3.51 -19.03
N ARG A 326 -9.39 -4.49 -18.52
CA ARG A 326 -9.29 -5.85 -19.07
C ARG A 326 -9.84 -6.90 -18.11
N LEU A 327 -10.60 -6.48 -17.10
CA LEU A 327 -11.11 -7.39 -16.07
C LEU A 327 -12.37 -8.13 -16.51
N GLN A 328 -12.41 -9.41 -16.18
CA GLN A 328 -13.55 -10.28 -16.36
C GLN A 328 -13.96 -10.88 -15.00
N LEU A 329 -15.25 -10.81 -14.68
CA LEU A 329 -15.80 -11.11 -13.36
C LEU A 329 -16.55 -12.45 -13.39
N PHE A 330 -16.21 -13.34 -12.46
CA PHE A 330 -16.80 -14.66 -12.32
C PHE A 330 -17.46 -14.79 -10.96
N THR A 331 -18.79 -14.81 -10.91
CA THR A 331 -19.55 -14.89 -9.65
C THR A 331 -20.08 -16.31 -9.42
N PHE A 332 -19.86 -16.82 -8.22
CA PHE A 332 -20.22 -18.17 -7.81
C PHE A 332 -21.17 -18.15 -6.60
N LYS A 333 -22.00 -19.20 -6.50
CA LYS A 333 -22.96 -19.40 -5.39
C LYS A 333 -22.60 -20.58 -4.48
N LYS A 334 -21.47 -21.25 -4.73
CA LYS A 334 -20.97 -22.34 -3.90
C LYS A 334 -19.50 -22.12 -3.61
N LYS A 335 -19.12 -22.27 -2.35
CA LYS A 335 -17.75 -22.08 -1.89
C LYS A 335 -16.76 -23.02 -2.57
N ASP A 336 -17.14 -24.27 -2.79
CA ASP A 336 -16.26 -25.26 -3.45
C ASP A 336 -16.00 -24.93 -4.93
N ASP A 337 -16.97 -24.32 -5.62
CA ASP A 337 -16.79 -23.88 -7.02
C ASP A 337 -15.78 -22.73 -7.09
N VAL A 338 -15.83 -21.78 -6.14
CA VAL A 338 -14.84 -20.70 -6.00
C VAL A 338 -13.44 -21.28 -5.78
N LYS A 339 -13.32 -22.24 -4.86
CA LYS A 339 -12.05 -22.89 -4.52
C LYS A 339 -11.45 -23.61 -5.73
N SER A 340 -12.26 -24.38 -6.45
CA SER A 340 -11.82 -25.08 -7.65
C SER A 340 -11.37 -24.10 -8.72
N PHE A 341 -12.16 -23.04 -8.98
CA PHE A 341 -11.85 -22.03 -9.98
C PHE A 341 -10.54 -21.27 -9.66
N ILE A 342 -10.34 -20.85 -8.42
CA ILE A 342 -9.07 -20.22 -7.98
C ILE A 342 -7.90 -21.20 -8.09
N CYS A 343 -8.10 -22.47 -7.75
CA CYS A 343 -7.05 -23.49 -7.85
C CYS A 343 -6.61 -23.77 -9.30
N GLU A 344 -7.55 -23.74 -10.24
CA GLU A 344 -7.31 -23.88 -11.68
C GLU A 344 -6.55 -22.67 -12.26
N HIS A 345 -6.78 -21.47 -11.71
CA HIS A 345 -6.19 -20.21 -12.17
C HIS A 345 -5.17 -19.61 -11.19
N ILE A 346 -4.58 -20.44 -10.32
CA ILE A 346 -3.74 -19.96 -9.20
C ILE A 346 -2.53 -19.14 -9.67
N GLN A 347 -2.02 -19.40 -10.87
CA GLN A 347 -0.94 -18.65 -11.52
C GLN A 347 -1.25 -17.15 -11.63
N CYS A 348 -2.51 -16.77 -11.84
CA CYS A 348 -2.94 -15.37 -11.91
C CYS A 348 -2.80 -14.64 -10.56
N PHE A 349 -2.55 -15.37 -9.47
CA PHE A 349 -2.38 -14.82 -8.13
C PHE A 349 -0.94 -15.00 -7.59
N LYS A 350 -0.27 -16.08 -7.98
CA LYS A 350 1.03 -16.49 -7.40
C LYS A 350 2.25 -16.25 -8.28
N ASP A 351 2.08 -16.06 -9.60
CA ASP A 351 3.22 -15.94 -10.51
C ASP A 351 3.66 -14.47 -10.63
N GLU A 352 4.94 -14.27 -10.93
CA GLU A 352 5.52 -12.93 -11.09
C GLU A 352 4.89 -12.20 -12.29
N GLY A 353 4.65 -10.88 -12.12
CA GLY A 353 4.00 -10.06 -13.14
C GLY A 353 2.48 -10.23 -13.26
N SER A 354 1.87 -11.11 -12.45
CA SER A 354 0.41 -11.32 -12.42
C SER A 354 -0.39 -10.13 -11.86
N HIS A 355 0.26 -9.29 -11.04
CA HIS A 355 -0.41 -8.30 -10.19
C HIS A 355 -1.44 -8.94 -9.23
N GLY A 356 -1.14 -10.16 -8.76
CA GLY A 356 -2.07 -11.03 -8.02
C GLY A 356 -2.72 -10.39 -6.79
N THR A 357 -2.03 -9.50 -6.08
CA THR A 357 -2.62 -8.80 -4.92
C THR A 357 -3.69 -7.81 -5.35
N ILE A 358 -3.47 -7.08 -6.45
CA ILE A 358 -4.47 -6.16 -7.03
C ILE A 358 -5.68 -6.96 -7.51
N LEU A 359 -5.44 -8.07 -8.21
CA LEU A 359 -6.49 -8.94 -8.73
C LEU A 359 -7.37 -9.51 -7.60
N PHE A 360 -6.73 -9.93 -6.50
CA PHE A 360 -7.43 -10.37 -5.30
C PHE A 360 -8.21 -9.24 -4.64
N LEU A 361 -7.65 -8.03 -4.54
CA LEU A 361 -8.34 -6.87 -3.97
C LEU A 361 -9.60 -6.51 -4.78
N TYR A 362 -9.53 -6.58 -6.11
CA TYR A 362 -10.72 -6.38 -6.95
C TYR A 362 -11.77 -7.47 -6.72
N SER A 363 -11.33 -8.74 -6.68
CA SER A 363 -12.19 -9.88 -6.36
C SER A 363 -12.92 -9.68 -5.02
N LEU A 364 -12.20 -9.17 -4.01
CA LEU A 364 -12.74 -8.88 -2.68
C LEU A 364 -13.83 -7.82 -2.70
N ILE A 365 -13.57 -6.69 -3.36
CA ILE A 365 -14.54 -5.58 -3.47
C ILE A 365 -15.81 -6.04 -4.20
N PHE A 366 -15.67 -6.80 -5.30
CA PHE A 366 -16.83 -7.31 -6.02
C PHE A 366 -17.55 -8.45 -5.30
N SER A 367 -16.87 -9.22 -4.45
CA SER A 367 -17.52 -10.19 -3.56
C SER A 367 -18.38 -9.51 -2.50
N ARG A 368 -17.90 -8.38 -1.95
CA ARG A 368 -18.68 -7.54 -1.03
C ARG A 368 -19.78 -6.74 -1.75
N THR A 369 -19.59 -6.40 -3.02
CA THR A 369 -20.42 -5.50 -3.86
C THR A 369 -20.27 -4.01 -3.54
N ILE A 370 -20.38 -3.16 -4.58
CA ILE A 370 -20.20 -1.70 -4.47
C ILE A 370 -21.19 -1.07 -3.48
N ASP A 371 -22.46 -1.47 -3.51
CA ASP A 371 -23.48 -0.85 -2.67
C ASP A 371 -23.31 -1.20 -1.20
N ARG A 372 -22.94 -2.46 -0.89
CA ARG A 372 -22.65 -2.86 0.49
C ARG A 372 -21.35 -2.25 1.00
N MET A 373 -20.35 -2.04 0.14
CA MET A 373 -19.13 -1.30 0.50
C MET A 373 -19.47 0.14 0.91
N ARG A 374 -20.32 0.83 0.14
CA ARG A 374 -20.79 2.18 0.50
C ARG A 374 -21.58 2.18 1.82
N ALA A 375 -22.34 1.13 2.10
CA ALA A 375 -23.09 0.98 3.34
C ALA A 375 -22.22 0.60 4.55
N ASP A 376 -21.04 0.03 4.33
CA ASP A 376 -20.08 -0.28 5.40
C ASP A 376 -19.24 0.94 5.80
N PHE A 377 -19.09 1.91 4.90
CA PHE A 377 -18.39 3.17 5.13
C PHE A 377 -19.22 4.15 5.98
N ASP A 378 -18.53 5.15 6.51
CA ASP A 378 -19.14 6.25 7.27
C ASP A 378 -18.43 7.59 6.98
N CYS A 379 -18.71 8.61 7.79
CA CYS A 379 -18.12 9.94 7.63
C CYS A 379 -16.59 9.98 7.77
N THR A 380 -15.96 8.97 8.38
CA THR A 380 -14.51 8.94 8.63
C THR A 380 -13.72 8.39 7.46
N THR A 381 -14.32 7.53 6.63
CA THR A 381 -13.63 6.84 5.54
C THR A 381 -14.58 6.54 4.39
N THR A 382 -14.24 7.03 3.20
CA THR A 382 -15.03 6.84 1.97
C THR A 382 -14.36 5.95 0.93
N HIS A 383 -13.11 5.53 1.19
CA HIS A 383 -12.28 4.76 0.27
C HIS A 383 -11.28 3.89 1.04
N LEU A 384 -10.63 2.91 0.38
CA LEU A 384 -9.85 1.87 1.05
C LEU A 384 -8.35 2.15 1.16
N LEU A 385 -7.79 2.95 0.26
CA LEU A 385 -6.34 3.22 0.16
C LEU A 385 -6.06 4.71 0.27
N HIS A 386 -5.09 5.09 1.09
CA HIS A 386 -4.61 6.48 1.13
C HIS A 386 -3.16 6.54 0.67
N VAL A 387 -2.75 7.70 0.15
CA VAL A 387 -1.37 7.92 -0.26
C VAL A 387 -0.57 8.41 0.95
N SER A 388 0.53 7.73 1.25
CA SER A 388 1.50 8.12 2.27
C SER A 388 2.90 7.91 1.71
N LEU A 389 3.77 8.93 1.82
CA LEU A 389 5.15 8.92 1.31
C LEU A 389 5.27 8.41 -0.15
N GLY A 390 4.31 8.78 -1.02
CA GLY A 390 4.29 8.38 -2.43
C GLY A 390 3.83 6.93 -2.71
N ASN A 391 3.39 6.19 -1.67
CA ASN A 391 2.86 4.84 -1.81
C ASN A 391 1.41 4.74 -1.31
N PHE A 392 0.64 3.78 -1.82
CA PHE A 392 -0.70 3.49 -1.28
C PHE A 392 -0.56 2.59 -0.05
N VAL A 393 -1.23 2.99 1.04
CA VAL A 393 -1.31 2.25 2.29
C VAL A 393 -2.77 1.91 2.59
N CYS A 394 -3.00 0.70 3.11
CA CYS A 394 -4.32 0.21 3.47
C CYS A 394 -4.89 1.02 4.65
N ARG A 395 -6.14 1.48 4.52
CA ARG A 395 -6.92 1.97 5.66
C ARG A 395 -7.48 0.79 6.46
N GLN A 396 -7.87 1.05 7.71
CA GLN A 396 -8.44 0.03 8.60
C GLN A 396 -9.70 -0.63 8.02
N ALA A 397 -10.53 0.12 7.28
CA ALA A 397 -11.68 -0.42 6.55
C ALA A 397 -11.31 -1.62 5.66
N LEU A 398 -10.16 -1.58 4.98
CA LEU A 398 -9.71 -2.69 4.15
C LEU A 398 -9.27 -3.90 4.98
N LEU A 399 -8.58 -3.68 6.12
CA LEU A 399 -8.22 -4.77 7.02
C LEU A 399 -9.46 -5.44 7.60
N ASN A 400 -10.43 -4.66 8.05
CA ASN A 400 -11.69 -5.18 8.56
C ASN A 400 -12.47 -5.92 7.48
N LEU A 401 -12.43 -5.47 6.21
CA LEU A 401 -13.03 -6.20 5.10
C LEU A 401 -12.36 -7.58 4.89
N LEU A 402 -11.04 -7.64 4.90
CA LEU A 402 -10.28 -8.89 4.75
C LEU A 402 -10.51 -9.85 5.92
N LEU A 403 -10.64 -9.33 7.14
CA LEU A 403 -10.79 -10.14 8.35
C LEU A 403 -12.24 -10.57 8.58
N THR A 404 -13.20 -9.67 8.40
CA THR A 404 -14.60 -9.85 8.85
C THR A 404 -15.61 -9.87 7.72
N GLY A 405 -15.20 -9.56 6.49
CA GLY A 405 -16.09 -9.40 5.35
C GLY A 405 -16.86 -8.08 5.32
N ARG A 406 -16.57 -7.14 6.23
CA ARG A 406 -17.23 -5.82 6.34
C ARG A 406 -16.20 -4.70 6.36
N ALA A 407 -16.40 -3.67 5.55
CA ALA A 407 -15.44 -2.57 5.41
C ALA A 407 -15.65 -1.42 6.43
N THR A 408 -16.05 -1.74 7.67
CA THR A 408 -16.14 -0.74 8.75
C THR A 408 -14.76 -0.15 9.04
N PRO A 409 -14.61 1.17 9.20
CA PRO A 409 -13.31 1.78 9.52
C PRO A 409 -12.89 1.60 10.98
N HIS A 410 -13.79 1.15 11.86
CA HIS A 410 -13.58 1.16 13.31
C HIS A 410 -13.14 -0.19 13.87
N VAL A 411 -12.37 -0.14 14.96
CA VAL A 411 -11.81 -1.33 15.62
C VAL A 411 -12.52 -1.74 16.91
N PHE A 412 -13.47 -0.93 17.40
CA PHE A 412 -14.29 -1.25 18.59
C PHE A 412 -15.41 -2.26 18.28
N ASN A 413 -16.09 -2.76 19.30
CA ASN A 413 -17.17 -3.75 19.15
C ASN A 413 -18.54 -3.09 18.93
N GLY A 414 -19.38 -3.69 18.09
CA GLY A 414 -20.80 -3.33 18.01
C GLY A 414 -21.05 -1.98 17.34
N ALA A 415 -21.88 -1.13 17.94
CA ALA A 415 -22.15 0.22 17.45
C ALA A 415 -21.93 1.24 18.58
N SER A 416 -21.34 2.38 18.25
CA SER A 416 -21.25 3.54 19.15
C SER A 416 -22.31 4.55 18.77
N LEU A 417 -23.10 4.99 19.75
CA LEU A 417 -24.11 6.03 19.58
C LEU A 417 -23.58 7.43 19.92
N ASN A 418 -22.44 7.49 20.60
CA ASN A 418 -21.84 8.71 21.06
C ASN A 418 -20.46 8.87 20.41
N ASP A 419 -20.01 10.12 20.30
CA ASP A 419 -18.68 10.47 19.84
C ASP A 419 -17.63 10.30 20.95
N GLU A 420 -16.41 10.75 20.65
CA GLU A 420 -15.27 10.65 21.57
C GLU A 420 -15.43 11.53 22.83
N GLN A 421 -16.32 12.53 22.81
CA GLN A 421 -16.65 13.39 23.95
C GLN A 421 -17.97 12.99 24.64
N ASP A 422 -18.49 11.80 24.34
CA ASP A 422 -19.78 11.28 24.84
C ASP A 422 -21.00 12.11 24.40
N GLU A 423 -20.87 12.89 23.32
CA GLU A 423 -21.99 13.58 22.70
C GLU A 423 -22.73 12.66 21.72
N ALA A 424 -24.06 12.79 21.69
CA ALA A 424 -24.91 11.96 20.86
C ALA A 424 -24.66 12.22 19.37
N LEU A 425 -24.28 11.18 18.64
CA LEU A 425 -24.06 11.27 17.21
C LEU A 425 -25.39 11.28 16.45
N ALA A 426 -25.44 12.05 15.36
CA ALA A 426 -26.59 12.07 14.46
C ALA A 426 -26.84 10.69 13.80
N GLN A 427 -25.80 9.87 13.64
CA GLN A 427 -25.88 8.48 13.19
C GLN A 427 -24.89 7.61 13.97
N PRO A 428 -25.26 6.37 14.34
CA PRO A 428 -24.36 5.46 15.04
C PRO A 428 -23.16 5.08 14.18
N LEU A 429 -21.97 5.07 14.78
CA LEU A 429 -20.78 4.49 14.18
C LEU A 429 -20.81 2.98 14.36
N HIS A 430 -20.52 2.23 13.30
CA HIS A 430 -20.51 0.77 13.33
C HIS A 430 -19.09 0.25 13.46
N GLY A 431 -18.80 -0.47 14.52
CA GLY A 431 -17.56 -1.23 14.71
C GLY A 431 -17.69 -2.68 14.25
N VAL A 432 -16.81 -3.52 14.78
CA VAL A 432 -16.75 -4.95 14.45
C VAL A 432 -17.89 -5.69 15.16
N LEU A 433 -18.76 -6.32 14.37
CA LEU A 433 -19.97 -6.97 14.85
C LEU A 433 -19.77 -8.43 15.26
N THR A 434 -18.81 -9.13 14.65
CA THR A 434 -18.63 -10.58 14.84
C THR A 434 -17.15 -10.95 14.95
N ARG A 435 -16.87 -12.04 15.66
CA ARG A 435 -15.52 -12.61 15.76
C ARG A 435 -15.13 -13.27 14.44
N SER A 436 -13.98 -12.88 13.90
CA SER A 436 -13.36 -13.58 12.77
C SER A 436 -12.59 -14.83 13.23
N HIS A 437 -12.22 -15.66 12.27
CA HIS A 437 -11.27 -16.76 12.48
C HIS A 437 -9.86 -16.26 12.78
N VAL A 438 -9.48 -15.11 12.23
CA VAL A 438 -8.17 -14.47 12.43
C VAL A 438 -8.39 -13.14 13.14
N GLY A 439 -7.59 -12.88 14.17
CA GLY A 439 -7.66 -11.67 14.97
C GLY A 439 -6.81 -10.55 14.41
N TYR A 440 -6.89 -9.40 15.07
CA TYR A 440 -6.05 -8.24 14.76
C TYR A 440 -5.48 -7.67 16.06
N LEU A 441 -4.19 -7.33 16.05
CA LEU A 441 -3.50 -6.60 17.11
C LEU A 441 -2.86 -5.36 16.50
N LEU A 442 -2.95 -4.24 17.21
CA LEU A 442 -2.47 -2.95 16.75
C LEU A 442 -1.57 -2.33 17.81
N TRP A 443 -0.39 -1.92 17.40
CA TRP A 443 0.52 -1.10 18.19
C TRP A 443 1.08 0.03 17.33
N ASN A 444 0.95 1.26 17.82
CA ASN A 444 1.54 2.44 17.18
C ASN A 444 2.05 3.40 18.25
N ARG A 445 3.36 3.65 18.27
CA ARG A 445 4.03 4.51 19.25
C ARG A 445 3.54 5.96 19.20
N GLU A 446 3.39 6.53 18.02
CA GLU A 446 3.03 7.95 17.84
C GLU A 446 1.63 8.25 18.40
N GLN A 447 0.74 7.27 18.34
CA GLN A 447 -0.65 7.39 18.81
C GLN A 447 -0.81 7.25 20.34
N VAL A 448 0.19 6.71 21.05
CA VAL A 448 0.16 6.61 22.52
C VAL A 448 0.53 7.95 23.17
N HIS A 449 1.32 8.79 22.50
CA HIS A 449 1.82 10.06 23.06
C HIS A 449 1.03 11.30 22.59
N HIS A 450 0.33 11.23 21.45
CA HIS A 450 -0.45 12.34 20.92
C HIS A 450 -1.95 12.13 21.14
N ALA A 451 -2.49 12.75 22.19
CA ALA A 451 -3.92 12.76 22.54
C ALA A 451 -4.84 13.51 21.54
N GLN A 452 -4.36 13.80 20.32
CA GLN A 452 -5.03 14.69 19.34
C GLN A 452 -5.20 14.09 17.95
N LEU A 453 -4.82 12.82 17.72
CA LEU A 453 -5.15 12.12 16.47
C LEU A 453 -6.54 11.45 16.58
N PRO A 454 -7.31 11.31 15.48
CA PRO A 454 -8.65 10.72 15.52
C PRO A 454 -8.60 9.35 16.21
N LEU A 455 -9.39 9.13 17.27
CA LEU A 455 -9.31 7.93 18.15
C LEU A 455 -9.74 6.64 17.43
N VAL A 456 -10.08 6.68 16.14
CA VAL A 456 -10.46 5.53 15.31
C VAL A 456 -9.41 4.39 15.34
N LEU A 457 -8.14 4.68 15.65
CA LEU A 457 -7.03 3.70 15.63
C LEU A 457 -6.25 3.60 16.95
N HIS A 458 -6.81 3.97 18.09
CA HIS A 458 -6.07 3.83 19.35
C HIS A 458 -6.01 2.35 19.80
N PRO A 459 -4.83 1.80 20.18
CA PRO A 459 -4.69 0.40 20.63
C PRO A 459 -5.61 0.00 21.80
N SER A 460 -5.98 0.95 22.67
CA SER A 460 -6.90 0.69 23.79
C SER A 460 -8.37 0.54 23.34
N LEU A 461 -8.74 1.09 22.17
CA LEU A 461 -10.10 1.01 21.63
C LEU A 461 -10.33 -0.24 20.79
N LEU A 462 -9.27 -1.03 20.56
CA LEU A 462 -9.33 -2.29 19.85
C LEU A 462 -10.22 -3.29 20.63
N GLY A 463 -11.38 -3.58 20.06
CA GLY A 463 -12.43 -4.39 20.67
C GLY A 463 -12.08 -5.87 20.79
N SER A 464 -12.74 -6.54 21.73
CA SER A 464 -12.53 -7.97 21.98
C SER A 464 -12.89 -8.88 20.80
N MET A 465 -13.71 -8.42 19.84
CA MET A 465 -14.04 -9.17 18.62
C MET A 465 -12.83 -9.36 17.69
N LEU A 466 -11.85 -8.45 17.77
CA LEU A 466 -10.58 -8.53 17.04
C LEU A 466 -9.46 -9.14 17.89
N LYS A 467 -9.38 -8.80 19.19
CA LYS A 467 -8.34 -9.36 20.08
C LYS A 467 -8.53 -10.85 20.41
N THR A 468 -9.76 -11.37 20.34
CA THR A 468 -10.07 -12.75 20.75
C THR A 468 -10.74 -13.52 19.61
N PRO A 469 -9.99 -13.84 18.53
CA PRO A 469 -10.50 -14.55 17.37
C PRO A 469 -10.92 -16.00 17.69
N LYS A 470 -11.60 -16.65 16.74
CA LYS A 470 -12.02 -18.06 16.88
C LYS A 470 -10.84 -19.04 16.85
N LEU A 471 -9.71 -18.66 16.24
CA LEU A 471 -8.49 -19.45 16.19
C LEU A 471 -7.33 -18.57 16.66
N PRO A 472 -6.32 -19.13 17.32
CA PRO A 472 -5.18 -18.38 17.88
C PRO A 472 -4.21 -17.91 16.78
N ILE A 473 -4.68 -17.05 15.88
CA ILE A 473 -3.94 -16.44 14.79
C ILE A 473 -4.33 -14.96 14.77
N TRP A 474 -3.35 -14.06 14.72
CA TRP A 474 -3.52 -12.62 14.66
C TRP A 474 -2.67 -12.02 13.56
N VAL A 475 -3.26 -11.10 12.80
CA VAL A 475 -2.50 -10.14 12.00
C VAL A 475 -2.13 -8.97 12.92
N CYS A 476 -0.87 -8.59 12.90
CA CYS A 476 -0.34 -7.52 13.74
C CYS A 476 0.05 -6.33 12.86
N ASN A 477 -0.46 -5.14 13.19
CA ASN A 477 0.03 -3.88 12.65
C ASN A 477 0.89 -3.22 13.73
N ILE A 478 2.20 -3.18 13.51
CA ILE A 478 3.21 -2.70 14.44
C ILE A 478 3.91 -1.53 13.79
N ASN A 479 3.60 -0.31 14.22
CA ASN A 479 4.14 0.94 13.65
C ASN A 479 4.01 0.99 12.12
N GLY A 480 2.88 0.54 11.57
CA GLY A 480 2.61 0.49 10.12
C GLY A 480 3.19 -0.72 9.39
N THR A 481 3.94 -1.58 10.07
CA THR A 481 4.45 -2.85 9.50
C THR A 481 3.53 -4.00 9.85
N TYR A 482 3.25 -4.87 8.88
CA TYR A 482 2.34 -5.99 9.05
C TYR A 482 3.10 -7.30 9.32
N SER A 483 2.58 -8.10 10.23
CA SER A 483 3.15 -9.39 10.64
C SER A 483 2.04 -10.34 11.10
N VAL A 484 2.39 -11.59 11.40
CA VAL A 484 1.47 -12.61 11.91
C VAL A 484 2.01 -13.21 13.20
N LEU A 485 1.16 -13.24 14.23
CA LEU A 485 1.35 -14.02 15.45
C LEU A 485 0.38 -15.19 15.45
N PHE A 486 0.82 -16.39 15.86
CA PHE A 486 -0.08 -17.54 15.94
C PHE A 486 0.38 -18.61 16.93
N SER A 487 -0.54 -19.49 17.31
CA SER A 487 -0.25 -20.70 18.08
C SER A 487 -0.86 -21.92 17.41
N PRO A 488 -0.16 -23.07 17.36
CA PRO A 488 -0.77 -24.33 16.91
C PRO A 488 -1.81 -24.88 17.90
N ASN A 489 -1.79 -24.44 19.17
CA ASN A 489 -2.73 -24.89 20.18
C ASN A 489 -4.11 -24.24 19.97
N ARG A 490 -5.02 -24.94 19.27
CA ARG A 490 -6.41 -24.48 19.03
C ARG A 490 -7.14 -24.02 20.30
N SER A 491 -6.85 -24.65 21.45
CA SER A 491 -7.55 -24.41 22.70
C SER A 491 -7.06 -23.17 23.46
N LEU A 492 -6.00 -22.51 22.99
CA LEU A 492 -5.35 -21.40 23.67
C LEU A 492 -6.35 -20.33 24.16
N LEU A 493 -7.32 -19.94 23.32
CA LEU A 493 -8.27 -18.86 23.65
C LEU A 493 -9.59 -19.36 24.26
N SER A 494 -9.75 -20.67 24.43
CA SER A 494 -10.97 -21.29 24.95
C SER A 494 -10.80 -21.92 26.33
N ASP A 495 -9.56 -22.18 26.74
CA ASP A 495 -9.22 -22.72 28.06
C ASP A 495 -8.26 -21.77 28.76
N TRP A 496 -8.76 -21.07 29.79
CA TRP A 496 -7.98 -20.12 30.58
C TRP A 496 -6.70 -20.75 31.18
N LYS A 497 -6.68 -22.07 31.41
CA LYS A 497 -5.47 -22.78 31.86
C LYS A 497 -4.35 -22.74 30.82
N MET A 498 -4.70 -22.79 29.54
CA MET A 498 -3.74 -22.73 28.44
C MET A 498 -3.13 -21.33 28.28
N GLU A 499 -3.77 -20.29 28.81
CA GLU A 499 -3.27 -18.91 28.74
C GLU A 499 -2.25 -18.55 29.84
N HIS A 500 -1.85 -19.49 30.70
CA HIS A 500 -0.85 -19.22 31.75
C HIS A 500 0.59 -19.16 31.21
N LEU A 501 0.98 -20.21 30.50
CA LEU A 501 2.32 -20.37 29.92
C LEU A 501 2.17 -21.07 28.56
N PHE A 502 2.50 -20.38 27.48
CA PHE A 502 2.27 -20.89 26.13
C PHE A 502 3.27 -20.33 25.12
N HIS A 503 3.30 -20.94 23.93
CA HIS A 503 4.13 -20.50 22.82
C HIS A 503 3.33 -19.75 21.76
N LEU A 504 3.90 -18.64 21.29
CA LEU A 504 3.50 -17.92 20.10
C LEU A 504 4.61 -17.98 19.05
N TYR A 505 4.21 -18.07 17.79
CA TYR A 505 5.10 -18.01 16.65
C TYR A 505 4.90 -16.69 15.92
N PHE A 506 6.00 -15.99 15.65
CA PHE A 506 6.03 -14.68 15.01
C PHE A 506 6.68 -14.75 13.63
N TYR A 507 5.96 -14.21 12.63
CA TYR A 507 6.43 -14.10 11.25
C TYR A 507 6.18 -12.69 10.69
N ASN A 508 7.20 -12.08 10.09
CA ASN A 508 7.16 -10.68 9.64
C ASN A 508 7.18 -10.50 8.10
N GLY A 509 7.08 -11.58 7.32
CA GLY A 509 7.07 -11.51 5.85
C GLY A 509 8.43 -11.27 5.18
N GLN A 510 9.45 -10.80 5.91
CA GLN A 510 10.72 -10.38 5.30
C GLN A 510 11.55 -11.58 4.83
N PRO A 511 12.20 -11.55 3.65
CA PRO A 511 13.07 -12.61 3.17
C PRO A 511 14.22 -12.95 4.14
N THR A 512 14.69 -11.96 4.89
CA THR A 512 15.78 -12.08 5.87
C THR A 512 15.41 -12.90 7.10
N GLN A 513 14.11 -13.08 7.41
CA GLN A 513 13.70 -13.97 8.49
C GLN A 513 13.82 -15.42 8.01
N LEU A 514 14.92 -16.09 8.34
CA LEU A 514 15.19 -17.46 7.88
C LEU A 514 14.38 -18.52 8.62
N ASN A 515 13.99 -18.26 9.87
CA ASN A 515 13.23 -19.16 10.72
C ASN A 515 12.08 -18.43 11.40
N THR A 516 11.01 -19.17 11.70
CA THR A 516 9.88 -18.63 12.46
C THR A 516 10.31 -18.42 13.92
N THR A 517 10.09 -17.23 14.45
CA THR A 517 10.52 -16.91 15.82
C THR A 517 9.51 -17.47 16.81
N MET A 518 9.97 -18.27 17.76
CA MET A 518 9.14 -18.79 18.85
C MET A 518 9.31 -17.92 20.10
N LEU A 519 8.21 -17.42 20.63
CA LEU A 519 8.11 -16.64 21.85
C LEU A 519 7.44 -17.48 22.94
N THR A 520 7.99 -17.45 24.15
CA THR A 520 7.35 -18.05 25.33
C THR A 520 6.68 -16.94 26.13
N ILE A 521 5.37 -17.06 26.34
CA ILE A 521 4.54 -16.06 27.01
C ILE A 521 4.13 -16.62 28.38
N ASP A 522 4.46 -15.90 29.44
CA ASP A 522 4.03 -16.18 30.80
C ASP A 522 3.18 -15.01 31.32
N THR A 523 1.91 -15.30 31.65
CA THR A 523 0.93 -14.30 32.10
C THR A 523 0.78 -14.25 33.62
N HIS A 524 1.44 -15.14 34.37
CA HIS A 524 1.32 -15.26 35.82
C HIS A 524 2.58 -14.85 36.59
N SER A 525 3.71 -14.74 35.92
CA SER A 525 4.94 -14.23 36.51
C SER A 525 4.84 -12.72 36.80
N HIS A 526 4.45 -12.37 38.03
CA HIS A 526 4.30 -11.00 38.55
C HIS A 526 5.62 -10.21 38.72
N HIS A 527 6.69 -10.53 37.98
CA HIS A 527 7.95 -9.77 38.07
C HIS A 527 7.76 -8.29 37.69
N TRP A 528 6.66 -7.95 37.02
CA TRP A 528 6.31 -6.60 36.63
C TRP A 528 5.92 -5.69 37.81
N GLU A 529 5.49 -6.27 38.95
CA GLU A 529 5.15 -5.54 40.19
C GLU A 529 6.34 -5.36 41.15
N ALA A 530 7.53 -5.86 40.81
CA ALA A 530 8.72 -5.61 41.62
C ALA A 530 9.14 -4.13 41.48
N GLU A 531 8.69 -3.35 42.48
CA GLU A 531 9.10 -2.00 42.89
C GLU A 531 10.01 -1.25 41.91
N ASN A 532 9.51 -0.21 41.23
CA ASN A 532 10.39 0.73 40.55
C ASN A 532 9.91 2.18 40.65
N ASN A 533 10.60 2.93 41.51
CA ASN A 533 10.39 4.33 41.87
C ASN A 533 10.80 5.35 40.77
N ASP A 534 10.90 4.97 39.49
CA ASP A 534 11.36 5.85 38.41
C ASP A 534 10.32 5.97 37.28
N ILE A 535 9.27 6.76 37.51
CA ILE A 535 8.17 7.04 36.55
C ILE A 535 8.59 8.13 35.53
N GLN A 536 9.74 8.00 34.86
CA GLN A 536 10.18 8.96 33.82
C GLN A 536 10.92 8.34 32.61
N GLY A 537 10.56 7.12 32.20
CA GLY A 537 11.17 6.46 31.03
C GLY A 537 10.17 6.08 29.92
N ASP A 538 10.58 6.22 28.67
CA ASP A 538 9.87 5.77 27.46
C ASP A 538 9.76 4.22 27.44
N PRO A 539 8.55 3.64 27.37
CA PRO A 539 8.35 2.19 27.45
C PRO A 539 8.98 1.39 26.29
N GLU A 540 9.21 1.97 25.11
CA GLU A 540 9.94 1.28 24.01
C GLU A 540 11.46 1.32 24.18
N LYS A 541 12.02 2.23 25.01
CA LYS A 541 13.43 2.10 25.44
C LYS A 541 13.64 0.89 26.34
N LYS A 542 12.55 0.35 26.88
CA LYS A 542 12.55 -0.78 27.82
C LYS A 542 12.11 -2.09 27.15
N PHE A 543 11.24 -2.05 26.13
CA PHE A 543 10.69 -3.25 25.48
C PHE A 543 10.47 -3.12 23.96
N PRO A 544 10.79 -4.16 23.15
CA PRO A 544 10.51 -4.22 21.71
C PRO A 544 9.03 -4.00 21.35
N SER A 545 8.74 -3.37 20.20
CA SER A 545 7.36 -3.08 19.76
C SER A 545 6.49 -4.34 19.58
N VAL A 546 7.10 -5.48 19.25
CA VAL A 546 6.40 -6.78 19.17
C VAL A 546 5.86 -7.19 20.53
N GLU A 547 6.65 -7.01 21.59
CA GLU A 547 6.21 -7.32 22.95
C GLU A 547 5.08 -6.41 23.39
N MET A 548 5.17 -5.12 23.07
CA MET A 548 4.12 -4.16 23.38
C MET A 548 2.81 -4.53 22.68
N THR A 549 2.89 -5.00 21.43
CA THR A 549 1.74 -5.52 20.68
C THR A 549 1.08 -6.71 21.40
N ILE A 550 1.87 -7.67 21.88
CA ILE A 550 1.38 -8.85 22.63
C ILE A 550 0.70 -8.40 23.94
N ARG A 551 1.30 -7.44 24.66
CA ARG A 551 0.76 -6.89 25.91
C ARG A 551 -0.56 -6.13 25.74
N THR A 552 -0.92 -5.71 24.52
CA THR A 552 -2.27 -5.17 24.27
C THR A 552 -3.39 -6.21 24.45
N LYS A 553 -3.04 -7.50 24.44
CA LYS A 553 -3.94 -8.63 24.68
C LYS A 553 -3.66 -9.31 26.02
N TRP A 554 -2.41 -9.64 26.30
CA TRP A 554 -2.00 -10.29 27.55
C TRP A 554 -1.22 -9.28 28.40
N GLU A 555 -1.97 -8.41 29.07
CA GLU A 555 -1.40 -7.35 29.90
C GLU A 555 -0.50 -7.95 30.99
N GLY A 556 0.65 -7.31 31.23
CA GLY A 556 1.61 -7.76 32.24
C GLY A 556 2.43 -9.01 31.89
N SER A 557 2.26 -9.61 30.71
CA SER A 557 2.97 -10.84 30.35
C SER A 557 4.49 -10.65 30.23
N VAL A 558 5.23 -11.63 30.75
CA VAL A 558 6.66 -11.82 30.51
C VAL A 558 6.84 -12.57 29.19
N ILE A 559 7.78 -12.11 28.36
CA ILE A 559 7.99 -12.61 27.01
C ILE A 559 9.46 -13.00 26.87
N ASP A 560 9.70 -14.29 26.62
CA ASP A 560 11.03 -14.82 26.33
C ASP A 560 11.17 -15.12 24.83
N TRP A 561 12.21 -14.53 24.21
CA TRP A 561 12.55 -14.71 22.81
C TRP A 561 13.34 -15.99 22.52
N ASN A 562 13.59 -16.81 23.56
CA ASN A 562 14.28 -18.09 23.49
C ASN A 562 15.66 -17.99 22.80
N GLY A 563 16.40 -16.91 23.11
CA GLY A 563 17.72 -16.64 22.52
C GLY A 563 17.69 -15.95 21.14
N THR A 564 16.52 -15.63 20.60
CA THR A 564 16.39 -14.83 19.38
C THR A 564 16.52 -13.35 19.72
N VAL A 565 17.23 -12.57 18.90
CA VAL A 565 17.28 -11.11 19.07
C VAL A 565 15.91 -10.53 18.72
N PRO A 566 15.32 -9.67 19.58
CA PRO A 566 14.05 -9.04 19.28
C PRO A 566 14.05 -8.29 17.95
N PHE A 567 12.93 -8.36 17.23
CA PHE A 567 12.74 -7.56 16.03
C PHE A 567 12.22 -6.17 16.43
N PHE A 568 12.89 -5.13 15.90
CA PHE A 568 12.62 -3.70 16.08
C PHE A 568 13.11 -3.09 17.40
#